data_AF-A0A2E2VS17-F1
#
_entry.id   AF-A0A2E2VS17-F1
#
_cell.length_a   1.000
_cell.length_b   1.000
_cell.length_c   1.000
_cell.angle_alpha   90.00
_cell.angle_beta   90.00
_cell.angle_gamma   90.00
#
_symmetry.space_group_name_H-M   'P 1'
#
loop_
_entity.id
_entity.type
_entity.pdbx_description
1 polymer ?
#
loop_
_entity_poly.entity_id
_entity_poly.type
_entity_poly.pdbx_seq_one_letter_code
_entity_poly.pdbx_strand_id
1 'polypeptide(L)'
;MQNRLTEEAFKQTISSPEKVTEGEPVIDFWEYVELIPEEDYQGHDCSEGIVENVYRMTGNHYEHVLINSNTEKVAMAIVIDLEATKVAGHFLLDLR
;
A
#
# COMPACT_ATOMS: atom_id res chain seq x y z
N MET A 1 -16.87 -0.13 0.08
CA MET A 1 -16.24 1.17 0.37
C MET A 1 -14.74 0.92 0.37
N GLN A 2 -14.01 1.35 -0.66
CA GLN A 2 -12.55 1.41 -0.55
C GLN A 2 -12.18 2.60 0.36
N ASN A 3 -11.12 2.44 1.13
CA ASN A 3 -10.76 3.38 2.19
C ASN A 3 -9.45 4.08 1.81
N ARG A 4 -9.55 5.29 1.24
CA ARG A 4 -8.41 6.18 1.09
C ARG A 4 -8.01 6.70 2.46
N LEU A 5 -6.82 6.31 2.91
CA LEU A 5 -6.29 6.75 4.19
C LEU A 5 -5.90 8.24 4.12
N THR A 6 -6.08 8.94 5.23
CA THR A 6 -5.43 10.23 5.43
C THR A 6 -3.95 10.00 5.74
N GLU A 7 -3.12 11.03 5.58
CA GLU A 7 -1.70 10.96 5.95
C GLU A 7 -1.53 10.58 7.43
N GLU A 8 -2.37 11.11 8.31
CA GLU A 8 -2.37 10.76 9.75
C GLU A 8 -2.69 9.28 9.99
N ALA A 9 -3.72 8.76 9.32
CA ALA A 9 -4.10 7.35 9.44
C ALA A 9 -3.01 6.43 8.89
N PHE A 10 -2.41 6.78 7.75
CA PHE A 10 -1.29 6.04 7.16
C PHE A 10 -0.05 6.06 8.07
N LYS A 11 0.28 7.21 8.69
CA LYS A 11 1.40 7.29 9.64
C LYS A 11 1.19 6.41 10.88
N GLN A 12 -0.06 6.25 11.33
CA GLN A 12 -0.39 5.38 12.47
C GLN A 12 -0.19 3.89 12.14
N THR A 13 -0.24 3.49 10.87
CA THR A 13 0.02 2.11 10.47
C THR A 13 1.51 1.81 10.36
N ILE A 14 2.39 2.82 10.38
CA ILE A 14 3.84 2.61 10.37
C ILE A 14 4.34 2.33 11.80
N SER A 15 4.85 1.12 12.04
CA SER A 15 5.49 0.76 13.31
C SER A 15 6.60 -0.25 13.08
N SER A 16 7.86 0.20 13.24
CA SER A 16 9.07 -0.61 13.02
C SER A 16 9.08 -1.34 11.67
N PRO A 17 9.21 -0.60 10.54
CA PRO A 17 9.15 -1.20 9.21
C PRO A 17 10.36 -2.10 8.94
N GLU A 18 10.10 -3.36 8.61
CA GLU A 18 11.08 -4.31 8.10
C GLU A 18 10.81 -4.60 6.62
N LYS A 19 11.84 -4.48 5.78
CA LYS A 19 11.70 -4.78 4.35
C LYS A 19 11.56 -6.29 4.16
N VAL A 20 10.46 -6.71 3.54
CA VAL A 20 10.24 -8.09 3.11
C VAL A 20 10.94 -8.26 1.76
N THR A 21 11.99 -9.08 1.72
CA THR A 21 12.75 -9.35 0.50
C THR A 21 12.28 -10.60 -0.23
N GLU A 22 11.63 -11.52 0.47
CA GLU A 22 11.09 -12.77 -0.05
C GLU A 22 9.82 -13.15 0.73
N GLY A 23 8.78 -13.59 0.03
CA GLY A 23 7.51 -13.99 0.63
C GLY A 23 6.36 -13.99 -0.38
N GLU A 24 5.30 -14.73 -0.06
CA GLU A 24 4.03 -14.66 -0.78
C GLU A 24 3.12 -13.62 -0.11
N PRO A 25 2.31 -12.88 -0.89
CA PRO A 25 1.32 -11.98 -0.33
C PRO A 25 0.29 -12.77 0.49
N VAL A 26 0.00 -12.28 1.70
CA VAL A 26 -0.88 -12.97 2.66
C VAL A 26 -2.33 -13.03 2.17
N ILE A 27 -2.73 -12.06 1.35
CA ILE A 27 -4.04 -11.98 0.70
C ILE A 27 -3.85 -11.52 -0.74
N ASP A 28 -4.80 -11.88 -1.61
CA ASP A 28 -4.89 -11.28 -2.93
C ASP A 28 -5.45 -9.85 -2.78
N PHE A 29 -4.57 -8.86 -2.88
CA PHE A 29 -4.94 -7.46 -2.81
C PHE A 29 -5.19 -6.84 -4.19
N TRP A 30 -4.96 -7.56 -5.29
CA TRP A 30 -5.16 -7.02 -6.65
C TRP A 30 -6.63 -6.71 -6.92
N GLU A 31 -7.55 -7.55 -6.43
CA GLU A 31 -8.99 -7.25 -6.49
C GLU A 31 -9.32 -5.91 -5.83
N TYR A 32 -8.63 -5.55 -4.74
CA TYR A 32 -8.82 -4.26 -4.11
C TYR A 32 -8.23 -3.12 -4.95
N VAL A 33 -7.06 -3.33 -5.55
CA VAL A 33 -6.37 -2.33 -6.40
C VAL A 33 -7.20 -1.98 -7.62
N GLU A 34 -7.78 -2.97 -8.31
CA GLU A 34 -8.67 -2.77 -9.47
C GLU A 34 -9.91 -1.93 -9.15
N LEU A 35 -10.30 -1.92 -7.88
CA LEU A 35 -11.45 -1.20 -7.40
C LEU A 35 -11.11 0.22 -6.91
N ILE A 36 -9.83 0.61 -6.82
CA ILE A 36 -9.43 1.96 -6.40
C ILE A 36 -9.88 2.97 -7.47
N PRO A 37 -10.61 4.04 -7.10
CA PRO A 37 -10.97 5.10 -8.03
C PRO A 37 -9.75 5.77 -8.67
N GLU A 38 -9.81 6.10 -9.96
CA GLU A 38 -8.74 6.83 -10.67
C GLU A 38 -8.37 8.16 -9.98
N GLU A 39 -9.34 8.81 -9.33
CA GLU A 39 -9.13 10.05 -8.57
C GLU A 39 -8.17 9.88 -7.38
N ASP A 40 -8.10 8.69 -6.79
CA ASP A 40 -7.24 8.40 -5.65
C ASP A 40 -5.76 8.22 -6.07
N TYR A 41 -5.52 7.95 -7.36
CA TYR A 41 -4.19 7.97 -7.95
C TYR A 41 -3.70 9.38 -8.29
N GLN A 42 -4.55 10.41 -8.16
CA GLN A 42 -4.20 11.83 -8.37
C GLN A 42 -3.50 12.12 -9.71
N GLY A 43 -3.82 11.35 -10.76
CA GLY A 43 -3.23 11.49 -12.10
C GLY A 43 -1.92 10.72 -12.33
N HIS A 44 -1.48 9.90 -11.37
CA HIS A 44 -0.36 8.97 -11.53
C HIS A 44 -0.84 7.61 -12.04
N ASP A 45 -0.02 6.92 -12.85
CA ASP A 45 -0.36 5.61 -13.39
C ASP A 45 0.41 4.52 -12.64
N CYS A 46 -0.29 3.66 -11.90
CA CYS A 46 0.27 2.49 -11.20
C CYS A 46 -0.12 1.16 -11.88
N SER A 47 -0.64 1.21 -13.12
CA SER A 47 -1.20 0.05 -13.83
C SER A 47 -0.15 -0.97 -14.24
N GLU A 48 1.13 -0.60 -14.28
CA GLU A 48 2.24 -1.55 -14.53
C GLU A 48 2.32 -2.63 -13.43
N GLY A 49 1.73 -2.38 -12.25
CA GLY A 49 1.64 -3.38 -11.19
C GLY A 49 3.00 -3.77 -10.59
N ILE A 50 4.01 -2.92 -10.76
CA ILE A 50 5.36 -3.20 -10.28
C ILE A 50 5.41 -2.99 -8.77
N VAL A 51 5.50 -4.09 -8.03
CA VAL A 51 5.72 -4.10 -6.57
C VAL A 51 7.20 -4.25 -6.30
N GLU A 52 7.88 -3.16 -5.92
CA GLU A 52 9.31 -3.20 -5.60
C GLU A 52 9.61 -3.30 -4.11
N ASN A 53 8.73 -2.75 -3.29
CA ASN A 53 9.00 -2.57 -1.87
C ASN A 53 7.79 -3.00 -1.04
N VAL A 54 7.98 -4.07 -0.28
CA VAL A 54 7.04 -4.53 0.73
C VAL A 54 7.67 -4.31 2.10
N TYR A 55 6.93 -3.66 2.99
CA TYR A 55 7.37 -3.39 4.36
C TYR A 55 6.38 -3.99 5.35
N ARG A 56 6.86 -4.88 6.20
CA ARG A 56 6.07 -5.43 7.31
C ARG A 56 6.34 -4.63 8.58
N MET A 57 5.28 -4.19 9.21
CA MET A 57 5.30 -3.39 10.44
C MET A 57 5.25 -4.34 11.62
N THR A 58 6.41 -4.61 12.24
CA THR A 58 6.52 -5.60 13.32
C THR A 58 5.89 -5.14 14.64
N GLY A 59 5.61 -3.85 14.78
CA GLY A 59 5.02 -3.29 16.00
C GLY A 59 3.49 -3.19 16.01
N ASN A 60 2.80 -3.38 14.88
CA ASN A 60 1.34 -3.22 14.78
C ASN A 60 0.68 -4.11 13.70
N HIS A 61 1.38 -5.15 13.23
CA HIS A 61 0.85 -6.18 12.32
C HIS A 61 0.25 -5.64 11.01
N TYR A 62 0.73 -4.49 10.52
CA TYR A 62 0.41 -4.05 9.16
C TYR A 62 1.48 -4.47 8.17
N GLU A 63 1.10 -4.61 6.91
CA GLU A 63 2.01 -4.76 5.78
C GLU A 63 1.70 -3.69 4.75
N HIS A 64 2.72 -2.96 4.32
CA HIS A 64 2.62 -1.93 3.31
C HIS A 64 3.24 -2.46 2.02
N VAL A 65 2.41 -2.64 1.01
CA VAL A 65 2.83 -3.01 -0.34
C VAL A 65 2.89 -1.74 -1.19
N LEU A 66 4.07 -1.38 -1.67
CA LEU A 66 4.24 -0.22 -2.54
C LEU A 66 4.18 -0.65 -4.00
N ILE A 67 3.13 -0.23 -4.69
CA ILE A 67 2.96 -0.38 -6.14
C ILE A 67 3.52 0.90 -6.77
N ASN A 68 4.59 0.76 -7.54
CA ASN A 68 5.23 1.90 -8.20
C ASN A 68 4.30 2.51 -9.24
N SER A 69 4.33 3.83 -9.31
CA SER A 69 3.76 4.55 -10.45
C SER A 69 4.82 4.79 -11.53
N ASN A 70 4.37 5.18 -12.72
CA ASN A 70 5.24 5.70 -13.79
C ASN A 70 5.94 7.02 -13.43
N THR A 71 5.59 7.63 -12.29
CA THR A 71 6.19 8.85 -11.80
C THR A 71 7.22 8.51 -10.73
N GLU A 72 8.46 8.97 -10.93
CA GLU A 72 9.52 8.75 -9.94
C GLU A 72 9.10 9.24 -8.55
N LYS A 73 9.44 8.44 -7.54
CA LYS A 73 9.17 8.72 -6.12
C LYS A 73 7.68 8.76 -5.74
N VAL A 74 6.79 8.34 -6.63
CA VAL A 74 5.37 8.19 -6.33
C VAL A 74 4.97 6.71 -6.40
N ALA A 75 4.30 6.23 -5.37
CA ALA A 75 3.83 4.86 -5.27
C ALA A 75 2.46 4.80 -4.58
N MET A 76 1.61 3.88 -5.02
CA MET A 76 0.38 3.53 -4.30
C MET A 76 0.73 2.54 -3.19
N ALA A 77 0.58 2.97 -1.94
CA ALA A 77 0.76 2.12 -0.77
C ALA A 77 -0.56 1.42 -0.44
N ILE A 78 -0.57 0.10 -0.55
CA ILE A 78 -1.67 -0.74 -0.06
C ILE A 78 -1.33 -1.19 1.35
N VAL A 79 -2.22 -0.87 2.30
CA VAL A 79 -2.04 -1.24 3.70
C VAL A 79 -2.90 -2.45 4.01
N ILE A 80 -2.26 -3.55 4.37
CA ILE A 80 -2.88 -4.81 4.73
C ILE A 80 -2.81 -4.97 6.24
N ASP A 81 -3.95 -5.22 6.88
CA ASP A 81 -4.04 -5.66 8.26
C ASP A 81 -3.81 -7.18 8.30
N LEU A 82 -2.67 -7.61 8.87
CA LEU A 82 -2.31 -9.02 8.94
C LEU A 82 -3.10 -9.77 10.01
N GLU A 83 -3.62 -9.10 11.05
CA GLU A 83 -4.46 -9.74 12.06
C GLU A 83 -5.86 -10.02 11.51
N ALA A 84 -6.46 -9.02 10.84
CA ALA A 84 -7.78 -9.16 10.23
C ALA A 84 -7.73 -9.81 8.84
N THR A 85 -6.54 -10.06 8.28
CA THR A 85 -6.31 -10.62 6.94
C THR A 85 -7.11 -9.89 5.85
N LYS A 86 -7.02 -8.56 5.83
CA LYS A 86 -7.77 -7.72 4.89
C LYS A 86 -7.02 -6.44 4.55
N VAL A 87 -7.39 -5.81 3.44
CA VAL A 87 -6.90 -4.45 3.13
C VAL A 87 -7.56 -3.45 4.10
N ALA A 88 -6.72 -2.75 4.87
CA ALA A 88 -7.15 -1.68 5.78
C ALA A 88 -7.45 -0.38 5.02
N GLY A 89 -6.71 -0.14 3.93
CA GLY A 89 -6.88 1.00 3.06
C GLY A 89 -5.74 1.16 2.07
N HIS A 90 -5.75 2.28 1.34
CA HIS A 90 -4.65 2.66 0.46
C HIS A 90 -4.25 4.12 0.70
N PHE A 91 -3.02 4.47 0.33
CA PHE A 91 -2.50 5.83 0.41
C PHE A 91 -1.54 6.09 -0.75
N LEU A 92 -1.75 7.18 -1.49
CA LEU A 92 -0.79 7.60 -2.50
C LEU A 92 0.41 8.27 -1.81
N LEU A 93 1.55 7.60 -1.86
CA LEU A 93 2.79 8.10 -1.31
C LEU A 93 3.53 8.92 -2.37
N ASP A 94 3.72 10.20 -2.10
CA ASP A 94 4.54 11.11 -2.91
C ASP A 94 5.76 11.54 -2.10
N LEU A 95 6.95 11.10 -2.52
CA LEU A 95 8.23 11.36 -1.83
C LEU A 95 9.06 12.47 -2.50
N ARG A 96 8.42 13.35 -3.27
CA ARG A 96 9.07 14.50 -3.93
C ARG A 96 9.44 15.62 -2.97
#